data_AF-A0A522T625-F1
#
_entry.id   AF-A0A522T625-F1
#
_cell.length_a   1.000
_cell.length_b   1.000
_cell.length_c   1.000
_cell.angle_alpha   90.00
_cell.angle_beta   90.00
_cell.angle_gamma   90.00
#
_symmetry.space_group_name_H-M   'P 1'
#
loop_
_entity.id
_entity.type
_entity.pdbx_description
1 polymer ?
#
loop_
_entity_poly.entity_id
_entity_poly.type
_entity_poly.pdbx_seq_one_letter_code
_entity_poly.pdbx_strand_id
1 'polypeptide(L)'
;MKSAVKAPLVLLGLAVGLALLVALTNVGQRPALNPEAAAASAPVPEEADAAIGQMVLARCGGCHGLNTLTQHPQDATGWTRTVNEMVGLGAQVSAQDEPALVAYLARHFGN
;
A
#
# COMPACT_ATOMS: atom_id res chain seq x y z
N MET A 1 -26.77 -65.81 -19.95
CA MET A 1 -27.35 -65.19 -18.74
C MET A 1 -26.21 -64.67 -17.85
N LYS A 2 -26.19 -63.36 -17.56
CA LYS A 2 -25.65 -62.68 -16.33
C LYS A 2 -24.11 -62.70 -16.17
N SER A 3 -23.38 -61.62 -16.51
CA SER A 3 -22.90 -60.53 -15.61
C SER A 3 -22.15 -61.06 -14.37
N ALA A 4 -20.95 -60.62 -13.97
CA ALA A 4 -20.58 -59.23 -13.79
C ALA A 4 -19.06 -59.06 -13.54
N VAL A 5 -18.41 -58.24 -14.37
CA VAL A 5 -17.20 -57.49 -13.99
C VAL A 5 -17.70 -56.17 -13.43
N LYS A 6 -17.66 -55.98 -12.10
CA LYS A 6 -18.11 -54.73 -11.45
C LYS A 6 -17.19 -54.19 -10.36
N ALA A 7 -16.01 -54.79 -10.16
CA ALA A 7 -15.19 -54.50 -8.99
C ALA A 7 -14.04 -53.47 -9.12
N PRO A 8 -13.48 -53.08 -10.30
CA PRO A 8 -12.32 -52.17 -10.27
C PRO A 8 -12.64 -50.70 -10.60
N LEU A 9 -13.82 -50.39 -11.15
CA LEU A 9 -14.12 -49.04 -11.67
C LEU A 9 -14.63 -48.04 -10.62
N VAL A 10 -15.11 -48.53 -9.47
CA VAL A 10 -15.72 -47.67 -8.43
C VAL A 10 -14.67 -46.89 -7.64
N LEU A 11 -13.47 -47.45 -7.46
CA LEU A 11 -12.39 -46.80 -6.69
C LEU A 11 -11.71 -45.65 -7.45
N LEU A 12 -11.69 -45.68 -8.79
CA LEU A 12 -11.14 -44.57 -9.60
C LEU A 12 -12.10 -43.36 -9.66
N GLY A 13 -13.40 -43.58 -9.54
CA GLY A 13 -14.40 -42.51 -9.55
C GLY A 13 -14.40 -41.64 -8.29
N LEU A 14 -14.03 -42.20 -7.13
CA LEU A 14 -14.04 -41.49 -5.85
C LEU A 14 -12.92 -40.44 -5.73
N ALA A 15 -11.74 -40.73 -6.30
CA ALA A 15 -10.60 -39.81 -6.27
C ALA A 15 -10.79 -38.58 -7.19
N VAL A 16 -11.46 -38.77 -8.33
CA VAL A 16 -11.81 -37.67 -9.25
C VAL A 16 -12.99 -36.84 -8.73
N GLY A 17 -13.96 -37.48 -8.06
CA GLY A 17 -15.09 -36.79 -7.44
C GLY A 17 -14.72 -35.87 -6.28
N LEU A 18 -13.72 -36.25 -5.46
CA LEU A 18 -13.29 -35.46 -4.31
C LEU A 18 -12.51 -34.19 -4.72
N ALA A 19 -11.71 -34.26 -5.79
CA ALA A 19 -11.00 -33.08 -6.31
C ALA A 19 -11.96 -32.05 -6.95
N LEU A 20 -13.08 -32.50 -7.52
CA LEU A 20 -14.08 -31.62 -8.12
C LEU A 20 -14.98 -30.94 -7.07
N LEU A 21 -15.14 -31.53 -5.88
CA LEU A 21 -15.91 -30.96 -4.76
C LEU A 21 -15.14 -29.84 -4.02
N VAL A 22 -13.80 -29.87 -3.99
CA VAL A 22 -12.98 -28.80 -3.38
C VAL A 22 -13.00 -27.51 -4.23
N ALA A 23 -13.26 -27.62 -5.54
CA ALA A 23 -13.33 -26.45 -6.43
C ALA A 23 -14.63 -25.63 -6.27
N LEU A 24 -15.68 -26.19 -5.64
CA LEU A 24 -16.98 -25.53 -5.47
C LEU A 24 -17.08 -24.69 -4.19
N THR A 25 -16.16 -24.84 -3.23
CA THR A 25 -16.17 -24.04 -1.98
C THR A 25 -15.37 -22.75 -2.07
N ASN A 26 -14.57 -22.54 -3.12
CA ASN A 26 -13.73 -21.34 -3.25
C ASN A 26 -14.40 -20.19 -4.05
N VAL A 27 -15.68 -20.33 -4.38
CA VAL A 27 -16.55 -19.24 -4.87
C VAL A 27 -16.91 -18.33 -3.68
N GLY A 28 -15.89 -17.72 -3.08
CA GLY A 28 -15.98 -16.92 -1.86
C GLY A 28 -14.80 -15.98 -1.69
N GLN A 29 -13.64 -16.31 -2.27
CA GLN A 29 -12.51 -15.40 -2.34
C GLN A 29 -12.71 -14.38 -3.47
N ARG A 30 -13.77 -13.57 -3.39
CA ARG A 30 -13.75 -12.28 -4.07
C ARG A 30 -12.61 -11.50 -3.41
N PRO A 31 -11.56 -11.08 -4.14
CA PRO A 31 -10.68 -10.07 -3.58
C PRO A 31 -11.60 -8.92 -3.19
N ALA A 32 -11.64 -8.58 -1.90
CA ALA A 32 -12.28 -7.35 -1.48
C ALA A 32 -11.74 -6.28 -2.43
N LEU A 33 -12.64 -5.61 -3.16
CA LEU A 33 -12.28 -4.38 -3.84
C LEU A 33 -11.83 -3.47 -2.72
N ASN A 34 -10.53 -3.45 -2.48
CA ASN A 34 -9.92 -2.86 -1.31
C ASN A 34 -10.32 -1.37 -1.36
N PRO A 35 -11.22 -0.89 -0.49
CA PRO A 35 -11.69 0.49 -0.57
C PRO A 35 -10.52 1.47 -0.40
N GLU A 36 -9.44 1.02 0.23
CA GLU A 36 -8.14 1.68 0.37
C GLU A 36 -7.49 2.02 -0.99
N ALA A 37 -7.61 1.16 -2.00
CA ALA A 37 -6.96 1.38 -3.30
C ALA A 37 -7.65 2.48 -4.12
N ALA A 38 -8.95 2.70 -3.91
CA ALA A 38 -9.69 3.79 -4.55
C ALA A 38 -9.44 5.16 -3.86
N ALA A 39 -9.04 5.16 -2.58
CA ALA A 39 -8.74 6.38 -1.84
C ALA A 39 -7.41 7.04 -2.27
N ALA A 40 -6.48 6.26 -2.85
CA ALA A 40 -5.15 6.75 -3.27
C ALA A 40 -5.17 7.74 -4.45
N SER A 41 -6.32 7.96 -5.10
CA SER A 41 -6.48 8.89 -6.21
C SER A 41 -7.47 10.03 -5.94
N ALA A 42 -8.07 10.07 -4.76
CA ALA A 42 -8.91 11.21 -4.38
C ALA A 42 -8.02 12.44 -4.13
N PRO A 43 -8.44 13.64 -4.56
CA PRO A 43 -7.72 14.86 -4.24
C PRO A 43 -7.67 15.04 -2.71
N VAL A 44 -6.48 15.34 -2.19
CA VAL A 44 -6.30 15.70 -0.77
C VAL A 44 -7.06 17.01 -0.52
N PRO A 45 -7.88 17.10 0.55
CA PRO A 45 -8.52 18.37 0.90
C PRO A 45 -7.47 19.48 1.09
N GLU A 46 -7.71 20.65 0.50
CA GLU A 46 -6.76 21.78 0.51
C GLU A 46 -6.32 22.15 1.94
N GLU A 47 -7.25 22.15 2.90
CA GLU A 47 -6.96 22.44 4.31
C GLU A 47 -5.98 21.42 4.92
N ALA A 48 -6.13 20.14 4.60
CA ALA A 48 -5.25 19.09 5.09
C ALA A 48 -3.85 19.21 4.46
N ASP A 49 -3.79 19.57 3.18
CA ASP A 49 -2.53 19.81 2.48
C ASP A 49 -1.79 21.03 3.05
N ALA A 50 -2.52 22.13 3.31
CA ALA A 50 -1.99 23.32 3.94
C ALA A 50 -1.45 23.05 5.35
N ALA A 51 -2.11 22.19 6.13
CA ALA A 51 -1.64 21.79 7.45
C ALA A 51 -0.28 21.05 7.38
N ILE A 52 -0.08 20.16 6.41
CA ILE A 52 1.23 19.51 6.19
C ILE A 52 2.27 20.51 5.70
N GLY A 53 1.89 21.45 4.82
CA GLY A 53 2.78 22.55 4.42
C GLY A 53 3.28 23.37 5.61
N GLN A 54 2.41 23.69 6.57
CA GLN A 54 2.82 24.37 7.81
C GLN A 54 3.76 23.51 8.67
N MET A 55 3.55 22.19 8.70
CA MET A 55 4.48 21.27 9.36
C MET A 55 5.87 21.31 8.71
N VAL A 56 5.97 21.34 7.37
CA VAL A 56 7.24 21.48 6.66
C VAL A 56 7.96 22.76 7.08
N LEU A 57 7.25 23.89 7.11
CA LEU A 57 7.81 25.17 7.57
C LEU A 57 8.36 25.07 9.00
N ALA A 58 7.58 24.48 9.90
CA ALA A 58 7.92 24.41 11.33
C ALA A 58 9.02 23.38 11.65
N ARG A 59 9.06 22.24 10.97
CA ARG A 59 9.93 21.10 11.33
C ARG A 59 11.18 21.01 10.46
N CYS A 60 11.16 21.52 9.24
CA CYS A 60 12.30 21.45 8.33
C CYS A 60 13.05 22.79 8.24
N GLY A 61 12.37 23.92 8.43
CA GLY A 61 12.96 25.27 8.31
C GLY A 61 13.83 25.71 9.50
N GLY A 62 13.92 24.90 10.56
CA GLY A 62 14.62 25.27 11.79
C GLY A 62 16.14 25.17 11.72
N CYS A 63 16.69 24.30 10.85
CA CYS A 63 18.13 24.02 10.79
C CYS A 63 18.80 24.51 9.51
N HIS A 64 18.07 24.57 8.38
CA HIS A 64 18.55 25.06 7.10
C HIS A 64 17.39 25.61 6.26
N GLY A 65 17.72 26.28 5.15
CA GLY A 65 16.72 26.78 4.21
C GLY A 65 15.94 25.66 3.51
N LEU A 66 14.70 25.95 3.11
CA LEU A 66 13.81 25.02 2.40
C LEU A 66 14.00 25.03 0.88
N ASN A 67 14.93 25.84 0.37
CA ASN A 67 15.28 25.85 -1.05
C ASN A 67 15.81 24.50 -1.54
N THR A 68 16.29 23.64 -0.63
CA THR A 68 16.73 22.28 -0.97
C THR A 68 15.58 21.40 -1.47
N LEU A 69 14.35 21.64 -1.00
CA LEU A 69 13.18 20.87 -1.40
C LEU A 69 12.93 20.98 -2.92
N THR A 70 13.06 22.18 -3.47
CA THR A 70 12.89 22.42 -4.91
C THR A 70 14.13 22.09 -5.75
N GLN A 71 15.33 22.06 -5.14
CA GLN A 71 16.58 21.78 -5.85
C GLN A 71 16.84 20.28 -6.03
N HIS A 72 16.29 19.45 -5.15
CA HIS A 72 16.48 18.01 -5.15
C HIS A 72 15.13 17.30 -5.20
N PRO A 73 14.45 17.30 -6.36
CA PRO A 73 13.20 16.58 -6.47
C PRO A 73 13.43 15.08 -6.32
N GLN A 74 12.53 14.43 -5.57
CA GLN A 74 12.62 13.02 -5.23
C GLN A 74 11.26 12.36 -5.31
N ASP A 75 11.24 11.06 -5.63
CA ASP A 75 10.05 10.24 -5.44
C ASP A 75 9.76 10.01 -3.94
N ALA A 76 8.64 9.34 -3.64
CA ALA A 76 8.27 9.04 -2.26
C ALA A 76 9.35 8.22 -1.51
N THR A 77 10.08 7.33 -2.19
CA THR A 77 11.13 6.52 -1.56
C THR A 77 12.32 7.39 -1.17
N GLY A 78 12.71 8.32 -2.04
CA GLY A 78 13.74 9.31 -1.76
C GLY A 78 13.35 10.21 -0.59
N TRP A 79 12.13 10.76 -0.60
CA TRP A 79 11.65 11.61 0.48
C TRP A 79 11.56 10.88 1.82
N THR A 80 11.12 9.61 1.85
CA THR A 80 11.16 8.79 3.07
C THR A 80 12.57 8.72 3.64
N ARG A 81 13.58 8.48 2.79
CA ARG A 81 14.97 8.44 3.27
C ARG A 81 15.40 9.79 3.84
N THR A 82 15.15 10.87 3.12
CA THR A 82 15.53 12.22 3.57
C THR A 82 14.82 12.62 4.87
N VAL A 83 13.52 12.34 5.03
CA VAL A 83 12.79 12.61 6.28
C VAL A 83 13.40 11.81 7.44
N ASN A 84 13.69 10.52 7.23
CA ASN A 84 14.33 9.69 8.26
C ASN A 84 15.73 10.19 8.65
N GLU A 85 16.54 10.63 7.67
CA GLU A 85 17.84 11.25 7.93
C GLU A 85 17.68 12.52 8.77
N MET A 86 16.72 13.39 8.42
CA MET A 86 16.49 14.63 9.17
C MET A 86 15.98 14.36 10.59
N VAL A 87 15.13 13.35 10.78
CA VAL A 87 14.71 12.90 12.11
C VAL A 87 15.90 12.42 12.92
N GLY A 88 16.81 11.65 12.32
CA GLY A 88 18.07 11.23 12.95
C GLY A 88 18.98 12.41 13.34
N LEU A 89 18.88 13.53 12.63
CA LEU A 89 19.59 14.78 12.93
C LEU A 89 18.81 15.71 13.88
N GLY A 90 17.64 15.31 14.37
CA GLY A 90 16.88 16.03 15.39
C GLY A 90 15.63 16.76 14.89
N ALA A 91 15.23 16.57 13.62
CA ALA A 91 13.93 17.04 13.16
C ALA A 91 12.81 16.31 13.91
N GLN A 92 11.82 17.06 14.38
CA GLN A 92 10.72 16.52 15.17
C GLN A 92 9.57 16.13 14.23
N VAL A 93 9.64 14.94 13.65
CA VAL A 93 8.55 14.33 12.86
C VAL A 93 8.13 13.03 13.55
N SER A 94 6.83 12.86 13.79
CA SER A 94 6.33 11.63 14.40
C SER A 94 6.17 10.53 13.34
N ALA A 95 6.27 9.27 13.75
CA ALA A 95 6.02 8.13 12.86
C ALA A 95 4.59 8.12 12.28
N GLN A 96 3.64 8.79 12.96
CA GLN A 96 2.27 8.95 12.48
C GLN A 96 2.17 10.00 11.36
N ASP A 97 2.97 11.07 11.45
CA ASP A 97 2.94 12.18 10.49
C ASP A 97 3.82 11.92 9.27
N GLU A 98 4.85 11.08 9.40
CA GLU A 98 5.81 10.77 8.34
C GLU A 98 5.16 10.38 7.01
N PRO A 99 4.16 9.47 6.95
CA PRO A 99 3.55 9.09 5.68
C PRO A 99 2.86 10.27 4.96
N ALA A 100 2.17 11.13 5.71
CA ALA A 100 1.50 12.30 5.15
C ALA A 100 2.52 13.36 4.69
N LEU A 101 3.60 13.55 5.44
CA LEU A 101 4.69 14.42 5.07
C LEU A 101 5.40 13.94 3.80
N VAL A 102 5.74 12.66 3.70
CA VAL A 102 6.37 12.09 2.50
C VAL A 102 5.47 12.23 1.29
N ALA A 103 4.17 11.94 1.43
CA ALA A 103 3.21 12.10 0.34
C ALA A 103 3.09 13.56 -0.11
N TYR A 104 3.13 14.51 0.83
CA TYR A 104 3.17 15.94 0.52
C TYR A 104 4.44 16.30 -0.25
N LEU A 105 5.60 15.90 0.25
CA LEU A 105 6.88 16.23 -0.38
C LEU A 105 6.99 15.64 -1.80
N ALA A 106 6.57 14.39 -1.99
CA ALA A 106 6.56 13.77 -3.32
C ALA A 106 5.58 14.45 -4.29
N ARG A 107 4.43 14.92 -3.81
CA ARG A 107 3.45 15.62 -4.66
C ARG A 107 3.90 17.02 -5.07
N HIS A 108 4.51 17.76 -4.15
CA HIS A 108 4.86 19.17 -4.37
C HIS A 108 6.29 19.38 -4.87
N PHE A 109 7.18 18.44 -4.57
CA PHE A 109 8.62 18.51 -4.84
C PHE A 109 9.15 17.20 -5.45
N GLY A 110 8.29 16.38 -6.07
CA GLY A 110 8.72 15.16 -6.76
C GLY A 110 9.03 15.36 -8.24
N ASN A 111 9.57 14.29 -8.84
CA ASN A 111 9.83 14.15 -10.27
C ASN A 111 9.02 13.00 -10.89
#